data_AF-A0AAD8NM48-F1
#
_entry.id   AF-A0AAD8NM48-F1
#
_cell.length_a   1.000
_cell.length_b   1.000
_cell.length_c   1.000
_cell.angle_alpha   90.00
_cell.angle_beta   90.00
_cell.angle_gamma   90.00
#
_symmetry.space_group_name_H-M   'P 1'
#
loop_
_entity.id
_entity.type
_entity.pdbx_description
1 polymer ?
#
loop_
_entity_poly.entity_id
_entity_poly.type
_entity_poly.pdbx_seq_one_letter_code
_entity_poly.pdbx_strand_id
1 'polypeptide(L)'
;MNRRQESQDFIETELKEENEKEKEQKNEPERKLLKESDDFEEEKSTTEGTSEDHNMELQLPQGTELTKLAGIDLPSGDIGHALQLLEFCETFGEVLQLNNGEPEILLNELTSGDAHNTNESLIVQIHTRLLSLTEESLERRYSGNSWLENFTECISVSQYPSKESFLELFNLHPNGYGGLNFSQKLRLLNFLCDEALGLKTLRLWIEQKNVEEKKKAKERLIANRGRN
;
A
#
# COMPACT_ATOMS: atom_id res chain seq x y z
N MET A 1 -15.05 11.05 -37.77
CA MET A 1 -14.23 12.25 -37.44
C MET A 1 -15.11 13.19 -36.60
N ASN A 2 -14.80 13.68 -35.40
CA ASN A 2 -13.54 13.64 -34.67
C ASN A 2 -13.68 13.94 -33.14
N ARG A 3 -14.66 13.38 -32.42
CA ARG A 3 -14.83 13.67 -30.96
C ARG A 3 -13.70 13.16 -30.05
N ARG A 4 -12.92 12.16 -30.49
CA ARG A 4 -11.75 11.65 -29.73
C ARG A 4 -10.50 12.51 -29.92
N GLN A 5 -10.38 13.21 -31.06
CA GLN A 5 -9.24 14.08 -31.33
C GLN A 5 -9.36 15.39 -30.53
N GLU A 6 -10.57 15.96 -30.45
CA GLU A 6 -10.84 17.18 -29.68
C GLU A 6 -10.57 16.99 -28.17
N SER A 7 -10.81 15.79 -27.62
CA SER A 7 -10.45 15.46 -26.23
C SER A 7 -8.95 15.33 -26.01
N GLN A 8 -8.19 14.87 -27.01
CA GLN A 8 -6.74 14.74 -26.90
C GLN A 8 -6.02 16.10 -27.01
N ASP A 9 -6.50 16.96 -27.92
CA ASP A 9 -5.93 18.30 -28.11
C ASP A 9 -6.17 19.20 -26.88
N PHE A 10 -7.30 19.03 -26.17
CA PHE A 10 -7.59 19.74 -24.93
C PHE A 10 -6.64 19.34 -23.78
N ILE A 11 -6.39 18.03 -23.62
CA ILE A 11 -5.49 17.49 -22.59
C ILE A 11 -4.04 17.94 -22.84
N GLU A 12 -3.59 17.96 -24.09
CA GLU A 12 -2.21 18.36 -24.43
C GLU A 12 -1.95 19.86 -24.20
N THR A 13 -3.00 20.69 -24.28
CA THR A 13 -2.90 22.13 -24.06
C THR A 13 -2.79 22.46 -22.57
N GLU A 14 -3.54 21.74 -21.71
CA GLU A 14 -3.54 21.97 -20.26
C GLU A 14 -2.25 21.46 -19.59
N LEU A 15 -1.64 20.38 -20.13
CA LEU A 15 -0.33 19.87 -19.69
C LEU A 15 0.85 20.80 -20.04
N LYS A 16 0.71 21.67 -21.05
CA LYS A 16 1.74 22.66 -21.43
C LYS A 16 1.69 23.88 -20.50
N GLU A 17 0.51 24.32 -20.09
CA GLU A 17 0.35 25.48 -19.19
C GLU A 17 0.81 25.20 -17.75
N GLU A 18 0.73 23.96 -17.25
CA GLU A 18 1.25 23.61 -15.91
C GLU A 18 2.79 23.52 -15.88
N ASN A 19 3.42 23.05 -16.96
CA ASN A 19 4.88 22.93 -17.06
C ASN A 19 5.62 24.27 -17.16
N GLU A 20 4.96 25.34 -17.65
CA GLU A 20 5.56 26.68 -17.68
C GLU A 20 5.54 27.34 -16.30
N LYS A 21 4.57 27.01 -15.43
CA LYS A 21 4.45 27.59 -14.08
C LYS A 21 5.45 27.00 -13.08
N GLU A 22 5.90 25.76 -13.26
CA GLU A 22 6.92 25.15 -12.39
C GLU A 22 8.36 25.60 -12.70
N LYS A 23 8.61 26.21 -13.86
CA LYS A 23 9.97 26.65 -14.25
C LYS A 23 10.40 28.00 -13.69
N GLU A 24 9.50 28.79 -13.08
CA GLU A 24 9.82 30.13 -12.56
C GLU A 24 10.20 30.19 -11.07
N GLN A 25 10.28 29.07 -10.35
CA GLN A 25 10.70 29.05 -8.93
C GLN A 25 11.83 28.07 -8.63
N LYS A 26 13.00 28.26 -9.25
CA LYS A 26 14.27 27.72 -8.74
C LYS A 26 15.40 28.72 -8.95
N ASN A 27 15.81 29.41 -7.89
CA ASN A 27 17.13 30.07 -7.74
C ASN A 27 17.44 30.27 -6.23
N GLU A 28 18.15 29.27 -5.64
CA GLU A 28 19.24 29.22 -4.62
C GLU A 28 19.57 30.38 -3.62
N PRO A 29 20.45 30.20 -2.57
CA PRO A 29 21.43 29.12 -2.33
C PRO A 29 21.59 28.52 -0.91
N GLU A 30 22.31 27.40 -0.89
CA GLU A 30 22.86 26.62 0.23
C GLU A 30 23.81 27.40 1.18
N ARG A 31 23.86 27.05 2.48
CA ARG A 31 25.04 27.26 3.36
C ARG A 31 25.25 26.16 4.42
N LYS A 32 26.28 25.33 4.16
CA LYS A 32 27.41 24.87 5.00
C LYS A 32 27.21 24.37 6.45
N LEU A 33 27.64 23.11 6.64
CA LEU A 33 28.06 22.48 7.90
C LEU A 33 29.12 23.29 8.66
N LEU A 34 29.03 23.30 10.00
CA LEU A 34 30.16 23.38 10.93
C LEU A 34 29.81 22.59 12.22
N LYS A 35 30.68 21.63 12.56
CA LYS A 35 30.81 21.02 13.89
C LYS A 35 31.70 21.94 14.73
N GLU A 36 31.42 22.09 16.02
CA GLU A 36 32.42 21.89 17.09
C GLU A 36 31.79 22.00 18.49
N SER A 37 32.46 21.30 19.39
CA SER A 37 32.19 21.06 20.81
C SER A 37 32.80 22.16 21.71
N ASP A 38 32.53 21.98 23.00
CA ASP A 38 33.28 22.46 24.18
C ASP A 38 32.77 23.70 24.93
N ASP A 39 32.38 23.38 26.17
CA ASP A 39 32.65 24.05 27.45
C ASP A 39 32.47 25.57 27.54
N PHE A 40 31.52 25.97 28.40
CA PHE A 40 31.62 27.22 29.13
C PHE A 40 31.31 27.01 30.61
N GLU A 41 32.30 27.38 31.42
CA GLU A 41 32.27 27.43 32.87
C GLU A 41 31.28 28.45 33.43
N GLU A 42 30.97 28.19 34.69
CA GLU A 42 30.00 28.74 35.63
C GLU A 42 30.24 30.23 35.96
N GLU A 43 29.30 31.12 35.61
CA GLU A 43 29.15 32.43 36.26
C GLU A 43 27.90 32.46 37.13
N LYS A 44 28.12 32.34 38.43
CA LYS A 44 27.12 32.41 39.49
C LYS A 44 26.77 33.87 39.78
N SER A 45 25.55 34.29 39.46
CA SER A 45 24.95 35.48 40.06
C SER A 45 23.60 35.12 40.70
N THR A 46 23.54 35.35 42.00
CA THR A 46 22.45 35.00 42.89
C THR A 46 21.33 36.02 42.74
N THR A 47 20.14 35.60 42.29
CA THR A 47 18.88 36.29 42.60
C THR A 47 17.82 35.25 42.92
N GLU A 48 17.40 35.26 44.18
CA GLU A 48 16.30 34.49 44.71
C GLU A 48 15.00 34.82 43.95
N GLY A 49 14.51 33.83 43.22
CA GLY A 49 13.16 33.75 42.72
C GLY A 49 12.80 32.28 42.68
N THR A 50 11.95 31.83 43.60
CA THR A 50 11.40 30.48 43.60
C THR A 50 10.55 30.29 42.35
N SER A 51 11.17 29.82 41.26
CA SER A 51 10.47 29.14 40.18
C SER A 51 10.73 27.66 40.37
N GLU A 52 9.74 26.97 40.90
CA GLU A 52 9.71 25.51 40.86
C GLU A 52 9.79 25.10 39.38
N ASP A 53 10.92 24.50 38.99
CA ASP A 53 11.06 23.77 37.73
C ASP A 53 10.12 22.57 37.82
N HIS A 54 8.85 22.79 37.51
CA HIS A 54 7.95 21.72 37.15
C HIS A 54 8.37 21.23 35.77
N ASN A 55 9.34 20.32 35.78
CA ASN A 55 9.60 19.44 34.65
C ASN A 55 8.35 18.56 34.48
N MET A 56 7.32 19.13 33.86
CA MET A 56 6.08 18.44 33.53
C MET A 56 6.41 17.45 32.42
N GLU A 57 6.80 16.25 32.83
CA GLU A 57 6.87 15.09 31.96
C GLU A 57 5.45 14.85 31.44
N LEU A 58 5.16 15.35 30.22
CA LEU A 58 3.89 15.17 29.54
C LEU A 58 3.65 13.68 29.35
N GLN A 59 2.86 13.08 30.25
CA GLN A 59 2.46 11.70 30.10
C GLN A 59 1.61 11.56 28.84
N LEU A 60 2.17 10.89 27.85
CA LEU A 60 1.45 10.56 26.64
C LEU A 60 0.33 9.59 26.97
N PRO A 61 -0.83 9.70 26.30
CA PRO A 61 -1.88 8.71 26.46
C PRO A 61 -1.34 7.33 26.09
N GLN A 62 -1.56 6.35 26.97
CA GLN A 62 -1.19 4.97 26.72
C GLN A 62 -2.11 4.39 25.64
N GLY A 63 -1.51 3.97 24.52
CA GLY A 63 -2.23 3.24 23.47
C GLY A 63 -2.67 1.85 23.94
N THR A 64 -3.78 1.36 23.41
CA THR A 64 -4.18 -0.06 23.55
C THR A 64 -3.70 -0.83 22.33
N GLU A 65 -3.09 -1.99 22.56
CA GLU A 65 -2.67 -2.88 21.48
C GLU A 65 -3.89 -3.40 20.71
N LEU A 66 -3.84 -3.30 19.38
CA LEU A 66 -4.86 -3.87 18.51
C LEU A 66 -4.55 -5.35 18.31
N THR A 67 -5.36 -6.23 18.89
CA THR A 67 -5.16 -7.69 18.80
C THR A 67 -6.19 -8.41 17.95
N LYS A 68 -7.25 -7.70 17.54
CA LYS A 68 -8.38 -8.26 16.77
C LYS A 68 -8.68 -7.41 15.54
N LEU A 69 -8.93 -8.06 14.42
CA LEU A 69 -9.33 -7.43 13.17
C LEU A 69 -10.46 -8.24 12.54
N ALA A 70 -11.56 -7.58 12.14
CA ALA A 70 -12.76 -8.25 11.60
C ALA A 70 -13.31 -9.39 12.51
N GLY A 71 -13.11 -9.29 13.83
CA GLY A 71 -13.49 -10.34 14.79
C GLY A 71 -12.53 -11.52 14.90
N ILE A 72 -11.40 -11.49 14.17
CA ILE A 72 -10.37 -12.53 14.14
C ILE A 72 -9.21 -12.11 15.06
N ASP A 73 -8.77 -13.03 15.91
CA ASP A 73 -7.55 -12.85 16.72
C ASP A 73 -6.31 -13.03 15.84
N LEU A 74 -5.44 -12.01 15.81
CA LEU A 74 -4.22 -12.04 14.99
C LEU A 74 -2.97 -11.88 15.86
N PRO A 75 -1.84 -12.49 15.48
CA PRO A 75 -0.55 -12.17 16.08
C PRO A 75 -0.24 -10.68 15.93
N SER A 76 0.22 -10.02 16.98
CA SER A 76 0.45 -8.56 16.96
C SER A 76 1.45 -8.11 15.89
N GLY A 77 2.44 -8.96 15.56
CA GLY A 77 3.38 -8.72 14.46
C GLY A 77 2.78 -8.75 13.05
N ASP A 78 1.55 -9.27 12.90
CA ASP A 78 0.87 -9.43 11.61
C ASP A 78 -0.32 -8.47 11.42
N ILE A 79 -0.73 -7.73 12.47
CA ILE A 79 -1.84 -6.77 12.41
C ILE A 79 -1.64 -5.73 11.30
N GLY A 80 -0.45 -5.14 11.22
CA GLY A 80 -0.12 -4.16 10.18
C GLY A 80 -0.18 -4.75 8.78
N HIS A 81 0.31 -5.98 8.61
CA HIS A 81 0.26 -6.69 7.33
C HIS A 81 -1.19 -7.01 6.93
N ALA A 82 -2.04 -7.37 7.88
CA ALA A 82 -3.45 -7.64 7.63
C ALA A 82 -4.22 -6.37 7.26
N LEU A 83 -3.94 -5.24 7.93
CA LEU A 83 -4.51 -3.94 7.56
C LEU A 83 -4.11 -3.51 6.15
N GLN A 84 -2.83 -3.67 5.78
CA GLN A 84 -2.36 -3.39 4.42
C GLN A 84 -3.13 -4.21 3.37
N LEU A 85 -3.34 -5.51 3.63
CA LEU A 85 -4.12 -6.37 2.74
C LEU A 85 -5.57 -5.88 2.61
N LEU A 86 -6.24 -5.59 3.74
CA LEU A 86 -7.62 -5.12 3.72
C LEU A 86 -7.76 -3.77 2.98
N GLU A 87 -6.85 -2.83 3.22
CA GLU A 87 -6.84 -1.53 2.54
C GLU A 87 -6.62 -1.68 1.04
N PHE A 88 -5.71 -2.57 0.63
CA PHE A 88 -5.51 -2.90 -0.78
C PHE A 88 -6.78 -3.48 -1.39
N CYS A 89 -7.41 -4.45 -0.74
CA CYS A 89 -8.65 -5.06 -1.23
C CYS A 89 -9.81 -4.07 -1.30
N GLU A 90 -9.97 -3.17 -0.33
CA GLU A 90 -10.99 -2.12 -0.34
C GLU A 90 -10.74 -1.14 -1.50
N THR A 91 -9.48 -0.75 -1.71
CA THR A 91 -9.11 0.22 -2.75
C THR A 91 -9.24 -0.36 -4.15
N PHE A 92 -8.78 -1.60 -4.37
CA PHE A 92 -8.70 -2.22 -5.69
C PHE A 92 -9.73 -3.33 -5.90
N GLY A 93 -10.75 -3.41 -5.04
CA GLY A 93 -11.78 -4.43 -5.11
C GLY A 93 -12.51 -4.46 -6.44
N GLU A 94 -12.76 -3.31 -7.06
CA GLU A 94 -13.35 -3.22 -8.41
C GLU A 94 -12.45 -3.88 -9.47
N VAL A 95 -11.13 -3.66 -9.40
CA VAL A 95 -10.15 -4.24 -10.35
C VAL A 95 -10.03 -5.74 -10.13
N LEU A 96 -9.99 -6.15 -8.87
CA LEU A 96 -9.90 -7.55 -8.47
C LEU A 96 -11.23 -8.29 -8.47
N GLN A 97 -12.34 -7.63 -8.84
CA GLN A 97 -13.69 -8.22 -8.85
C GLN A 97 -14.08 -8.82 -7.49
N LEU A 98 -13.74 -8.12 -6.41
CA LEU A 98 -14.08 -8.52 -5.04
C LEU A 98 -15.49 -8.04 -4.67
N ASN A 99 -16.24 -8.90 -3.99
CA ASN A 99 -17.51 -8.54 -3.37
C ASN A 99 -17.30 -8.00 -1.95
N ASN A 100 -18.28 -7.23 -1.46
CA ASN A 100 -18.25 -6.74 -0.07
C ASN A 100 -18.14 -7.93 0.92
N GLY A 101 -17.22 -7.82 1.88
CA GLY A 101 -16.98 -8.85 2.89
C GLY A 101 -16.00 -9.95 2.47
N GLU A 102 -15.66 -10.07 1.18
CA GLU A 102 -14.63 -11.02 0.73
C GLU A 102 -13.25 -10.76 1.35
N PRO A 103 -12.77 -9.51 1.55
CA PRO A 103 -11.48 -9.27 2.19
C PRO A 103 -11.40 -9.82 3.62
N GLU A 104 -12.47 -9.72 4.40
CA GLU A 104 -12.57 -10.29 5.75
C GLU A 104 -12.66 -11.81 5.72
N ILE A 105 -13.38 -12.38 4.75
CA ILE A 105 -13.43 -13.84 4.53
C ILE A 105 -12.03 -14.36 4.16
N LEU A 106 -11.30 -13.66 3.29
CA LEU A 106 -9.93 -13.98 2.92
C LEU A 106 -9.02 -14.01 4.14
N LEU A 107 -9.11 -12.99 5.00
CA LEU A 107 -8.34 -12.94 6.25
C LEU A 107 -8.70 -14.10 7.19
N ASN A 108 -9.98 -14.48 7.24
CA ASN A 108 -10.44 -15.65 7.99
C ASN A 108 -9.94 -16.97 7.39
N GLU A 109 -9.90 -17.11 6.06
CA GLU A 109 -9.33 -18.28 5.38
C GLU A 109 -7.83 -18.40 5.62
N LEU A 110 -7.10 -17.27 5.65
CA LEU A 110 -5.65 -17.28 5.94
C LEU A 110 -5.35 -17.77 7.35
N THR A 111 -6.21 -17.46 8.33
CA THR A 111 -6.06 -17.84 9.74
C THR A 111 -6.59 -19.22 10.05
N SER A 112 -7.61 -19.67 9.32
CA SER A 112 -8.17 -21.02 9.44
C SER A 112 -7.19 -22.01 8.80
N GLY A 113 -6.43 -22.73 9.63
CA GLY A 113 -5.45 -23.73 9.17
C GLY A 113 -6.03 -24.88 8.35
N ASP A 114 -7.36 -24.98 8.24
CA ASP A 114 -8.05 -25.93 7.38
C ASP A 114 -8.17 -25.40 5.96
N ALA A 115 -7.32 -25.94 5.08
CA ALA A 115 -7.58 -25.98 3.66
C ALA A 115 -8.81 -26.90 3.43
N HIS A 116 -10.02 -26.39 3.66
CA HIS A 116 -11.21 -27.09 3.22
C HIS A 116 -11.09 -27.30 1.70
N ASN A 117 -11.14 -28.57 1.29
CA ASN A 117 -11.17 -29.06 -0.09
C ASN A 117 -12.46 -28.63 -0.81
N THR A 118 -12.81 -27.36 -0.75
CA THR A 118 -13.91 -26.79 -1.51
C THR A 118 -13.34 -26.04 -2.69
N ASN A 119 -14.00 -26.18 -3.83
CA ASN A 119 -13.67 -25.56 -5.11
C ASN A 119 -13.10 -24.15 -4.90
N GLU A 120 -11.83 -23.97 -5.30
CA GLU A 120 -11.07 -22.72 -5.37
C GLU A 120 -11.25 -21.75 -4.17
N SER A 121 -10.50 -21.96 -3.08
CA SER A 121 -10.38 -21.01 -1.95
C SER A 121 -10.18 -19.58 -2.43
N LEU A 122 -10.75 -18.61 -1.70
CA LEU A 122 -10.61 -17.19 -2.03
C LEU A 122 -9.14 -16.75 -2.07
N ILE A 123 -8.28 -17.38 -1.26
CA ILE A 123 -6.82 -17.21 -1.33
C ILE A 123 -6.32 -17.52 -2.74
N VAL A 124 -6.66 -18.69 -3.28
CA VAL A 124 -6.24 -19.11 -4.63
C VAL A 124 -6.80 -18.17 -5.69
N GLN A 125 -8.07 -17.78 -5.56
CA GLN A 125 -8.70 -16.86 -6.52
C GLN A 125 -7.97 -15.51 -6.56
N ILE A 126 -7.64 -14.93 -5.41
CA ILE A 126 -6.96 -13.62 -5.36
C ILE A 126 -5.53 -13.71 -5.91
N HIS A 127 -4.78 -14.77 -5.58
CA HIS A 127 -3.46 -15.00 -6.18
C HIS A 127 -3.57 -15.09 -7.71
N THR A 128 -4.52 -15.88 -8.22
CA THR A 128 -4.75 -16.02 -9.66
C THR A 128 -5.09 -14.68 -10.31
N ARG A 129 -6.00 -13.89 -9.72
CA ARG A 129 -6.40 -12.57 -10.26
C ARG A 129 -5.23 -11.58 -10.29
N LEU A 130 -4.41 -11.53 -9.23
CA LEU A 130 -3.21 -10.69 -9.18
C LEU A 130 -2.16 -11.11 -10.21
N LEU A 131 -1.94 -12.42 -10.39
CA LEU A 131 -1.02 -12.94 -11.39
C LEU A 131 -1.51 -12.62 -12.81
N SER A 132 -2.79 -12.83 -13.11
CA SER A 132 -3.38 -12.47 -14.41
C SER A 132 -3.26 -10.98 -14.70
N LEU A 133 -3.52 -10.11 -13.71
CA LEU A 133 -3.32 -8.66 -13.84
C LEU A 133 -1.87 -8.31 -14.19
N THR A 134 -0.92 -9.04 -13.60
CA THR A 134 0.51 -8.87 -13.86
C THR A 134 0.89 -9.33 -15.26
N GLU A 135 0.40 -10.48 -15.71
CA GLU A 135 0.61 -10.99 -17.06
C GLU A 135 0.10 -10.02 -18.14
N GLU A 136 -1.12 -9.50 -17.93
CA GLU A 136 -1.76 -8.53 -18.81
C GLU A 136 -0.95 -7.23 -18.87
N SER A 137 -0.49 -6.71 -17.73
CA SER A 137 0.25 -5.44 -17.70
C SER A 137 1.68 -5.55 -18.23
N LEU A 138 2.30 -6.73 -18.15
CA LEU A 138 3.68 -6.96 -18.60
C LEU A 138 3.75 -7.49 -20.04
N GLU A 139 2.61 -7.73 -20.69
CA GLU A 139 2.51 -8.40 -21.99
C GLU A 139 3.33 -9.71 -22.01
N ARG A 140 3.36 -10.39 -20.87
CA ARG A 140 4.14 -11.60 -20.62
C ARG A 140 3.22 -12.63 -20.00
N ARG A 141 3.35 -13.89 -20.42
CA ARG A 141 2.75 -15.01 -19.70
C ARG A 141 3.79 -15.73 -18.87
N TYR A 142 3.40 -16.13 -17.68
CA TYR A 142 4.14 -17.10 -16.90
C TYR A 142 4.00 -18.48 -17.56
N SER A 143 5.04 -19.28 -17.43
CA SER A 143 5.20 -20.58 -18.08
C SER A 143 4.66 -21.75 -17.27
N GLY A 144 4.20 -21.48 -16.04
CA GLY A 144 3.69 -22.48 -15.12
C GLY A 144 2.35 -23.07 -15.55
N ASN A 145 2.17 -24.34 -15.19
CA ASN A 145 0.95 -25.11 -15.41
C ASN A 145 -0.06 -24.95 -14.27
N SER A 146 0.32 -24.22 -13.21
CA SER A 146 -0.53 -23.92 -12.05
C SER A 146 -0.29 -22.49 -11.55
N TRP A 147 -1.24 -21.95 -10.79
CA TRP A 147 -1.09 -20.61 -10.19
C TRP A 147 0.16 -20.52 -9.30
N LEU A 148 0.53 -21.62 -8.62
CA LEU A 148 1.68 -21.65 -7.73
C LEU A 148 3.01 -21.63 -8.50
N GLU A 149 3.08 -22.32 -9.64
CA GLU A 149 4.24 -22.25 -10.54
C GLU A 149 4.38 -20.85 -11.12
N ASN A 150 3.27 -20.24 -11.57
CA ASN A 150 3.25 -18.86 -12.04
C ASN A 150 3.67 -17.88 -10.95
N PHE A 151 3.24 -18.11 -9.72
CA PHE A 151 3.64 -17.29 -8.59
C PHE A 151 5.14 -17.40 -8.29
N THR A 152 5.69 -18.61 -8.33
CA THR A 152 7.13 -18.84 -8.13
C THR A 152 7.95 -18.14 -9.22
N GLU A 153 7.50 -18.19 -10.47
CA GLU A 153 8.12 -17.46 -11.57
C GLU A 153 8.02 -15.94 -11.36
N CYS A 154 6.85 -15.43 -10.95
CA CYS A 154 6.63 -14.03 -10.61
C CYS A 154 7.65 -13.52 -9.57
N ILE A 155 7.82 -14.24 -8.46
CA ILE A 155 8.81 -13.91 -7.43
C ILE A 155 10.22 -13.90 -8.01
N SER A 156 10.58 -14.91 -8.81
CA SER A 156 11.92 -15.07 -9.39
C SER A 156 12.32 -13.87 -10.27
N VAL A 157 11.37 -13.36 -11.06
CA VAL A 157 11.61 -12.22 -11.96
C VAL A 157 11.42 -10.85 -11.28
N SER A 158 10.87 -10.80 -10.07
CA SER A 158 10.71 -9.55 -9.31
C SER A 158 12.06 -8.91 -8.97
N GLN A 159 12.03 -7.60 -8.73
CA GLN A 159 13.19 -6.84 -8.23
C GLN A 159 13.18 -6.70 -6.70
N TYR A 160 12.29 -7.42 -6.02
CA TYR A 160 12.14 -7.34 -4.58
C TYR A 160 13.41 -7.82 -3.86
N PRO A 161 14.02 -7.00 -2.97
CA PRO A 161 15.34 -7.30 -2.39
C PRO A 161 15.43 -8.58 -1.56
N SER A 162 14.31 -9.18 -1.15
CA SER A 162 14.27 -10.39 -0.31
C SER A 162 13.47 -11.52 -0.96
N LYS A 163 13.41 -11.56 -2.29
CA LYS A 163 12.70 -12.60 -3.04
C LYS A 163 13.25 -14.00 -2.79
N GLU A 164 14.55 -14.12 -2.52
CA GLU A 164 15.21 -15.40 -2.24
C GLU A 164 14.60 -16.08 -1.02
N SER A 165 14.26 -15.32 0.03
CA SER A 165 13.60 -15.85 1.22
C SER A 165 12.20 -16.38 0.92
N PHE A 166 11.47 -15.77 -0.03
CA PHE A 166 10.18 -16.29 -0.48
C PHE A 166 10.32 -17.56 -1.32
N LEU A 167 11.35 -17.64 -2.17
CA LEU A 167 11.64 -18.85 -2.95
C LEU A 167 12.07 -20.02 -2.06
N GLU A 168 12.93 -19.76 -1.08
CA GLU A 168 13.33 -20.75 -0.07
C GLU A 168 12.12 -21.29 0.69
N LEU A 169 11.16 -20.42 1.01
CA LEU A 169 9.94 -20.81 1.70
C LEU A 169 9.12 -21.86 0.91
N PHE A 170 9.02 -21.73 -0.41
CA PHE A 170 8.37 -22.75 -1.24
C PHE A 170 9.15 -24.08 -1.29
N ASN A 171 10.48 -24.01 -1.25
CA ASN A 171 11.33 -25.21 -1.25
C ASN A 171 11.35 -25.96 0.09
N LEU A 172 11.12 -25.24 1.20
CA LEU A 172 11.17 -25.80 2.56
C LEU A 172 9.93 -26.62 2.94
N HIS A 173 8.79 -26.37 2.28
CA HIS A 173 7.52 -27.01 2.62
C HIS A 173 7.12 -28.06 1.56
N PRO A 174 7.05 -29.36 1.89
CA PRO A 174 6.68 -30.42 0.95
C PRO A 174 5.30 -30.24 0.29
N ASN A 175 4.40 -29.54 0.98
CA ASN A 175 3.05 -29.23 0.51
C ASN A 175 2.96 -27.84 -0.15
N GLY A 176 4.10 -27.22 -0.47
CA GLY A 176 4.19 -25.88 -1.03
C GLY A 176 3.44 -24.84 -0.19
N TYR A 177 2.59 -24.05 -0.84
CA TYR A 177 1.79 -23.00 -0.21
C TYR A 177 0.87 -23.53 0.92
N GLY A 178 0.36 -24.76 0.80
CA GLY A 178 -0.50 -25.36 1.82
C GLY A 178 0.19 -25.61 3.16
N GLY A 179 1.53 -25.78 3.14
CA GLY A 179 2.34 -25.99 4.33
C GLY A 179 2.71 -24.71 5.09
N LEU A 180 2.38 -23.54 4.54
CA LEU A 180 2.73 -22.24 5.11
C LEU A 180 1.81 -21.85 6.26
N ASN A 181 2.38 -21.21 7.28
CA ASN A 181 1.61 -20.61 8.36
C ASN A 181 0.94 -19.30 7.92
N PHE A 182 0.06 -18.77 8.77
CA PHE A 182 -0.67 -17.52 8.52
C PHE A 182 0.24 -16.36 8.12
N SER A 183 1.26 -16.03 8.93
CA SER A 183 2.17 -14.89 8.68
C SER A 183 2.89 -15.03 7.35
N GLN A 184 3.34 -16.24 7.01
CA GLN A 184 4.00 -16.55 5.74
C GLN A 184 3.07 -16.33 4.54
N LYS A 185 1.83 -16.86 4.60
CA LYS A 185 0.84 -16.68 3.53
C LYS A 185 0.45 -15.21 3.34
N LEU A 186 0.26 -14.48 4.45
CA LEU A 186 -0.09 -13.07 4.44
C LEU A 186 1.03 -12.21 3.82
N ARG A 187 2.30 -12.47 4.18
CA ARG A 187 3.44 -11.75 3.61
C ARG A 187 3.60 -11.98 2.11
N LEU A 188 3.40 -13.22 1.66
CA LEU A 188 3.42 -13.56 0.23
C LEU A 188 2.31 -12.84 -0.55
N LEU A 189 1.12 -12.73 0.04
CA LEU A 189 0.01 -12.03 -0.58
C LEU A 189 0.26 -10.52 -0.65
N ASN A 190 0.75 -9.91 0.43
CA ASN A 190 1.14 -8.50 0.42
C ASN A 190 2.25 -8.21 -0.61
N PHE A 191 3.21 -9.12 -0.76
CA PHE A 191 4.20 -9.02 -1.82
C PHE A 191 3.55 -8.93 -3.21
N LEU A 192 2.56 -9.78 -3.53
CA LEU A 192 1.86 -9.69 -4.81
C LEU A 192 1.06 -8.39 -4.96
N CYS A 193 0.42 -7.92 -3.89
CA CYS A 193 -0.25 -6.62 -3.88
C CYS A 193 0.74 -5.49 -4.22
N ASP A 194 1.91 -5.48 -3.59
CA ASP A 194 2.95 -4.47 -3.80
C ASP A 194 3.51 -4.52 -5.24
N GLU A 195 3.77 -5.72 -5.76
CA GLU A 195 4.18 -5.89 -7.17
C GLU A 195 3.08 -5.39 -8.12
N ALA A 196 1.81 -5.66 -7.82
CA ALA A 196 0.68 -5.19 -8.62
C ALA A 196 0.57 -3.65 -8.64
N LEU A 197 0.87 -2.96 -7.53
CA LEU A 197 0.93 -1.49 -7.47
C LEU A 197 2.01 -0.91 -8.41
N GLY A 198 3.06 -1.69 -8.67
CA GLY A 198 4.10 -1.35 -9.63
C GLY A 198 3.61 -1.32 -11.09
N LEU A 199 2.47 -1.92 -11.39
CA LEU A 199 1.97 -2.09 -12.75
C LEU A 199 1.37 -0.82 -13.33
N LYS A 200 1.58 -0.62 -14.64
CA LYS A 200 0.98 0.50 -15.38
C LYS A 200 -0.54 0.47 -15.29
N THR A 201 -1.14 -0.73 -15.31
CA THR A 201 -2.60 -0.89 -15.21
C THR A 201 -3.17 -0.28 -13.93
N LEU A 202 -2.60 -0.58 -12.76
CA LEU A 202 -3.08 0.01 -11.50
C LEU A 202 -2.76 1.49 -11.39
N ARG A 203 -1.59 1.94 -11.87
CA ARG A 203 -1.27 3.38 -11.88
C ARG A 203 -2.27 4.20 -12.69
N LEU A 204 -2.60 3.76 -13.91
CA LEU A 204 -3.60 4.40 -14.75
C LEU A 204 -5.00 4.35 -14.11
N TRP A 205 -5.35 3.25 -13.46
CA TRP A 205 -6.61 3.14 -12.73
C TRP A 205 -6.69 4.15 -11.58
N ILE A 206 -5.61 4.33 -10.79
CA ILE A 206 -5.54 5.32 -9.71
C ILE A 206 -5.72 6.74 -10.27
N GLU A 207 -5.04 7.07 -11.36
CA GLU A 207 -5.16 8.38 -12.02
C GLU A 207 -6.59 8.66 -12.46
N GLN A 208 -7.22 7.68 -13.12
CA GLN A 208 -8.60 7.77 -13.58
C GLN A 208 -9.59 7.95 -12.41
N LYS A 209 -9.45 7.15 -11.35
CA LYS A 209 -10.32 7.22 -10.17
C LYS A 209 -10.20 8.58 -9.47
N ASN A 210 -9.00 9.14 -9.39
CA ASN A 210 -8.77 10.47 -8.81
C ASN A 210 -9.47 11.59 -9.61
N VAL A 211 -9.45 11.54 -10.94
CA VAL A 211 -10.17 12.49 -11.79
C VAL A 211 -11.69 12.41 -11.55
N GLU A 212 -12.24 11.20 -11.47
CA GLU A 212 -13.66 10.97 -11.21
C GLU A 212 -14.09 11.49 -9.84
N GLU A 213 -13.33 11.22 -8.78
CA GLU A 213 -13.64 11.68 -7.44
C GLU A 213 -13.53 13.21 -7.32
N LYS A 214 -12.51 13.83 -7.95
CA LYS A 214 -12.42 15.30 -8.04
C LYS A 214 -13.64 15.91 -8.72
N LYS A 215 -14.14 15.28 -9.80
CA LYS A 215 -15.35 15.74 -10.49
C LYS A 215 -16.59 15.61 -9.59
N LYS A 216 -16.80 14.45 -8.96
CA LYS A 216 -17.91 14.22 -8.01
C LYS A 216 -17.89 15.20 -6.85
N ALA A 217 -16.72 15.50 -6.30
CA ALA A 217 -16.57 16.48 -5.22
C ALA A 217 -16.99 17.89 -5.66
N LYS A 218 -16.57 18.34 -6.85
CA LYS A 218 -16.98 19.62 -7.44
C LYS A 218 -18.50 19.69 -7.63
N GLU A 219 -19.11 18.62 -8.15
CA GLU A 219 -20.57 18.55 -8.35
C GLU A 219 -21.34 18.59 -7.01
N ARG A 220 -20.89 17.87 -5.98
CA ARG A 220 -21.48 17.92 -4.63
C ARG A 220 -21.42 19.32 -4.02
N LEU A 221 -20.33 20.06 -4.21
CA LEU A 221 -20.20 21.45 -3.74
C LEU A 221 -21.20 22.39 -4.43
N ILE A 222 -21.40 22.23 -5.75
CA ILE A 222 -22.36 23.03 -6.52
C ILE A 222 -23.80 22.72 -6.05
N ALA A 223 -24.14 21.44 -5.89
CA ALA A 223 -25.47 21.01 -5.45
C ALA A 223 -25.83 21.53 -4.04
N ASN A 224 -24.86 21.65 -3.14
CA ASN A 224 -25.08 22.18 -1.80
C ASN A 224 -25.18 23.71 -1.77
N ARG A 225 -24.54 24.43 -2.70
CA ARG A 225 -24.65 25.89 -2.82
C ARG A 225 -25.99 26.36 -3.37
N GLY A 226 -26.67 25.54 -4.18
CA GLY A 226 -28.00 25.87 -4.74
C GLY A 226 -29.18 25.57 -3.82
N ARG A 227 -28.94 25.16 -2.56
CA ARG A 227 -29.97 24.78 -1.57
C ARG A 227 -30.12 25.75 -0.39
N ASN A 228 -29.39 26.87 -0.41
CA ASN A 228 -29.46 27.92 0.62
C ASN A 228 -30.11 29.19 0.08
#